data_AF-A0A0Q4QGL7-F1
#
_entry.id   AF-A0A0Q4QGL7-F1
#
_cell.length_a   1.000
_cell.length_b   1.000
_cell.length_c   1.000
_cell.angle_alpha   90.00
_cell.angle_beta   90.00
_cell.angle_gamma   90.00
#
_symmetry.space_group_name_H-M   'P 1'
#
loop_
_entity.id
_entity.type
_entity.pdbx_description
1 polymer ?
#
loop_
_entity_poly.entity_id
_entity_poly.type
_entity_poly.pdbx_seq_one_letter_code
_entity_poly.pdbx_strand_id
1 'polypeptide(L)'
;MGASDPSVHQDNIGTTICRPGYSRSVRPAYSITGPLKRRMMNAQHPGEPMANYELDHLIPISLGGAPLDPRDLWLQPRLGQANADDKNALAFVLWRLVCEHEMPLAAAQQAISRNWIEAYHTYATPANLARYHFRRREDGRKGS
;
A
#
# COMPACT_ATOMS: atom_id res chain seq x y z
N MET A 1 4.83 12.51 7.17
CA MET A 1 3.49 11.89 7.25
C MET A 1 2.96 11.78 5.82
N GLY A 2 2.26 10.69 5.51
CA GLY A 2 1.54 10.55 4.23
C GLY A 2 0.31 11.44 4.18
N ALA A 3 -0.41 11.43 3.06
CA ALA A 3 -1.66 12.16 2.90
C ALA A 3 -2.83 11.18 2.86
N SER A 4 -3.84 11.41 3.69
CA SER A 4 -5.12 10.69 3.64
C SER A 4 -6.10 11.37 2.69
N ASP A 5 -7.02 10.57 2.13
CA ASP A 5 -8.18 11.04 1.40
C ASP A 5 -9.23 11.55 2.40
N PRO A 6 -9.61 12.84 2.37
CA PRO A 6 -10.58 13.40 3.31
C PRO A 6 -11.99 12.82 3.15
N SER A 7 -12.29 12.15 2.03
CA SER A 7 -13.55 11.44 1.83
C SER A 7 -13.61 10.08 2.52
N VAL A 8 -12.49 9.58 3.08
CA VAL A 8 -12.44 8.31 3.82
C VAL A 8 -12.26 8.59 5.30
N HIS A 9 -13.22 8.16 6.10
CA HIS A 9 -13.19 8.31 7.56
C HIS A 9 -13.82 7.09 8.25
N GLN A 10 -13.55 6.94 9.54
CA GLN A 10 -13.95 5.75 10.32
C GLN A 10 -15.43 5.39 10.15
N ASP A 11 -16.31 6.39 10.14
CA ASP A 11 -17.75 6.18 10.07
C ASP A 11 -18.24 5.66 8.72
N ASN A 12 -17.43 5.78 7.65
CA ASN A 12 -17.84 5.41 6.30
C ASN A 12 -17.08 4.21 5.72
N ILE A 13 -16.20 3.56 6.49
CA ILE A 13 -15.33 2.46 6.00
C ILE A 13 -16.13 1.33 5.32
N GLY A 14 -17.36 1.05 5.78
CA GLY A 14 -18.24 0.03 5.20
C GLY A 14 -18.72 0.35 3.78
N THR A 15 -18.74 1.62 3.39
CA THR A 15 -19.13 2.10 2.05
C THR A 15 -17.93 2.51 1.19
N THR A 16 -16.76 2.69 1.81
CA THR A 16 -15.49 3.04 1.18
C THR A 16 -14.53 1.85 1.18
N ILE A 17 -13.48 1.88 2.00
CA ILE A 17 -12.34 0.96 1.93
C ILE A 17 -12.69 -0.51 2.15
N CYS A 18 -13.78 -0.82 2.86
CA CYS A 18 -14.23 -2.20 3.08
C CYS A 18 -15.20 -2.71 2.00
N ARG A 19 -15.64 -1.83 1.07
CA ARG A 19 -16.45 -2.23 -0.08
C ARG A 19 -15.58 -2.96 -1.10
N PRO A 20 -15.99 -4.14 -1.59
CA PRO A 20 -15.30 -4.82 -2.68
C PRO A 20 -15.06 -3.89 -3.88
N GLY A 21 -13.82 -3.85 -4.37
CA GLY A 21 -13.43 -3.06 -5.53
C GLY A 21 -13.20 -1.56 -5.27
N TYR A 22 -13.35 -1.05 -4.04
CA TYR A 22 -13.13 0.37 -3.73
C TYR A 22 -11.77 0.88 -4.21
N SER A 23 -10.67 0.26 -3.78
CA SER A 23 -9.32 0.68 -4.16
C SER A 23 -9.11 0.66 -5.67
N ARG A 24 -9.77 -0.24 -6.41
CA ARG A 24 -9.71 -0.27 -7.87
C ARG A 24 -10.47 0.90 -8.49
N SER A 25 -11.62 1.27 -7.91
CA SER A 25 -12.46 2.38 -8.40
C SER A 25 -11.82 3.76 -8.23
N VAL A 26 -10.97 3.94 -7.20
CA VAL A 26 -10.31 5.24 -6.93
C VAL A 26 -8.85 5.29 -7.38
N ARG A 27 -8.26 4.16 -7.77
CA ARG A 27 -6.88 4.12 -8.27
C ARG A 27 -6.78 4.94 -9.57
N PRO A 28 -5.81 5.87 -9.66
CA PRO A 28 -5.62 6.63 -10.88
C PRO A 28 -5.14 5.72 -12.01
N ALA A 29 -5.57 6.03 -13.24
CA ALA A 29 -5.18 5.26 -14.40
C ALA A 29 -3.66 5.28 -14.62
N TYR A 30 -3.13 4.22 -15.24
CA TYR A 30 -1.70 4.13 -15.56
C TYR A 30 -1.21 5.27 -16.47
N SER A 31 -2.07 5.81 -17.33
CA SER A 31 -1.77 7.00 -18.15
C SER A 31 -1.41 8.23 -17.30
N ILE A 32 -1.84 8.28 -16.03
CA ILE A 32 -1.51 9.33 -15.07
C ILE A 32 -0.27 8.94 -14.25
N THR A 33 -0.26 7.74 -13.68
CA THR A 33 0.79 7.32 -12.73
C THR A 33 2.10 6.91 -13.41
N GLY A 34 2.06 6.39 -14.63
CA GLY A 34 3.24 6.00 -15.41
C GLY A 34 4.20 7.16 -15.68
N PRO A 35 3.73 8.30 -16.25
CA PRO A 35 4.55 9.50 -16.40
C PRO A 35 5.07 10.05 -15.08
N LEU A 36 4.28 10.00 -14.01
CA LEU A 36 4.73 10.43 -12.67
C LEU A 36 5.88 9.57 -12.16
N LYS A 37 5.71 8.24 -12.18
CA LYS A 37 6.76 7.29 -11.79
C LYS A 37 8.04 7.52 -12.59
N ARG A 38 7.95 7.72 -13.90
CA ARG A 38 9.11 8.00 -14.77
C ARG A 38 9.83 9.28 -14.35
N ARG A 39 9.10 10.37 -14.07
CA ARG A 39 9.71 11.63 -13.60
C ARG A 39 10.44 11.44 -12.28
N MET A 40 9.84 10.72 -11.33
CA MET A 40 10.46 10.44 -10.03
C MET A 40 11.71 9.57 -10.18
N MET A 41 11.66 8.53 -11.03
CA MET A 41 12.82 7.67 -11.31
C MET A 41 13.98 8.47 -11.87
N ASN A 42 13.73 9.35 -12.85
CA ASN A 42 14.78 10.20 -13.42
C ASN A 42 15.40 11.16 -12.40
N ALA A 43 14.65 11.60 -11.40
CA ALA A 43 15.11 12.55 -10.39
C ALA A 43 15.83 11.88 -9.21
N GLN A 44 15.38 10.70 -8.79
CA GLN A 44 15.82 10.05 -7.54
C GLN A 44 16.74 8.85 -7.78
N HIS A 45 16.58 8.16 -8.92
CA HIS A 45 17.26 6.89 -9.25
C HIS A 45 17.73 6.89 -10.72
N PRO A 46 18.51 7.89 -11.16
CA PRO A 46 18.92 7.99 -12.56
C PRO A 46 19.74 6.76 -12.98
N GLY A 47 19.34 6.13 -14.09
CA GLY A 47 20.01 4.95 -14.64
C GLY A 47 19.56 3.61 -14.05
N GLU A 48 18.75 3.60 -12.99
CA GLU A 48 18.22 2.35 -12.43
C GLU A 48 17.01 1.81 -13.21
N PRO A 49 16.81 0.48 -13.27
CA PRO A 49 15.64 -0.11 -13.93
C PRO A 49 14.33 0.30 -13.25
N MET A 50 13.40 0.90 -14.01
CA MET A 50 12.07 1.26 -13.50
C MET A 50 11.28 0.05 -12.93
N ALA A 51 11.59 -1.17 -13.39
CA ALA A 51 10.97 -2.39 -12.90
C ALA A 51 11.32 -2.70 -11.44
N ASN A 52 12.46 -2.21 -10.94
CA ASN A 52 12.91 -2.45 -9.56
C ASN A 52 12.14 -1.64 -8.52
N TYR A 53 11.23 -0.76 -8.95
CA TYR A 53 10.48 0.13 -8.07
C TYR A 53 8.97 0.01 -8.33
N GLU A 54 8.18 0.19 -7.28
CA GLU A 54 6.73 0.43 -7.33
C GLU A 54 6.47 1.90 -7.05
N LEU A 55 5.58 2.55 -7.81
CA LEU A 55 5.03 3.82 -7.35
C LEU A 55 3.95 3.47 -6.34
N ASP A 56 4.21 3.77 -5.08
CA ASP A 56 3.43 3.27 -3.97
C ASP A 56 2.95 4.42 -3.08
N HIS A 57 1.96 4.13 -2.25
CA HIS A 57 1.36 5.06 -1.30
C HIS A 57 1.92 4.83 0.11
N LEU A 58 2.34 5.87 0.83
CA LEU A 58 2.78 5.75 2.22
C LEU A 58 1.62 5.29 3.11
N ILE A 59 0.44 5.90 2.96
CA ILE A 59 -0.83 5.35 3.44
C ILE A 59 -1.49 4.65 2.24
N PRO A 60 -1.63 3.32 2.22
CA PRO A 60 -2.30 2.63 1.12
C PRO A 60 -3.72 3.15 0.87
N ILE A 61 -4.17 3.17 -0.39
CA ILE A 61 -5.57 3.49 -0.74
C ILE A 61 -6.57 2.58 0.03
N SER A 62 -6.21 1.32 0.30
CA SER A 62 -7.02 0.41 1.13
C SER A 62 -7.17 0.87 2.59
N LEU A 63 -6.35 1.83 3.03
CA LEU A 63 -6.43 2.50 4.33
C LEU A 63 -6.76 3.99 4.18
N GLY A 64 -7.36 4.39 3.05
CA GLY A 64 -7.79 5.76 2.82
C GLY A 64 -6.66 6.74 2.52
N GLY A 65 -5.57 6.29 1.90
CA GLY A 65 -4.54 7.18 1.34
C GLY A 65 -5.03 7.98 0.15
N ALA A 66 -4.48 9.18 -0.02
CA ALA A 66 -4.84 10.10 -1.11
C ALA A 66 -4.29 9.59 -2.46
N PRO A 67 -5.14 9.29 -3.46
CA PRO A 67 -4.70 8.57 -4.66
C PRO A 67 -3.58 9.23 -5.49
N LEU A 68 -3.52 10.57 -5.52
CA LEU A 68 -2.56 11.35 -6.33
C LEU A 68 -1.81 12.43 -5.54
N ASP A 69 -1.92 12.47 -4.20
CA ASP A 69 -1.18 13.47 -3.43
C ASP A 69 0.31 13.13 -3.40
N PRO A 70 1.20 14.01 -3.89
CA PRO A 70 2.64 13.73 -3.90
C PRO A 70 3.24 13.47 -2.51
N ARG A 71 2.61 13.96 -1.43
CA ARG A 71 3.05 13.71 -0.05
C ARG A 71 2.83 12.26 0.38
N ASP A 72 1.96 11.53 -0.33
CA ASP A 72 1.69 10.13 -0.09
C ASP A 72 2.38 9.21 -1.09
N LEU A 73 3.03 9.73 -2.13
CA LEU A 73 3.62 8.92 -3.20
C LEU A 73 5.14 8.84 -3.10
N TRP A 74 5.69 7.64 -3.28
CA TRP A 74 7.12 7.39 -3.28
C TRP A 74 7.50 6.17 -4.13
N LEU A 75 8.80 6.00 -4.40
CA LEU A 75 9.34 4.86 -5.13
C LEU A 75 9.76 3.77 -4.14
N GLN A 76 8.90 2.76 -3.97
CA GLN A 76 9.16 1.62 -3.09
C GLN A 76 10.01 0.57 -3.84
N PRO A 77 11.20 0.20 -3.33
CA PRO A 77 11.99 -0.88 -3.91
C PRO A 77 11.24 -2.22 -3.90
N ARG A 78 11.37 -2.97 -5.00
CA ARG A 78 10.88 -4.36 -5.12
C ARG A 78 11.89 -5.40 -4.66
N LEU A 79 13.16 -5.04 -4.59
CA LEU A 79 14.26 -5.93 -4.25
C LEU A 79 14.81 -5.59 -2.87
N GLY A 80 15.45 -6.57 -2.23
CA GLY A 80 16.06 -6.41 -0.91
C GLY A 80 15.09 -6.66 0.25
N GLN A 81 15.53 -6.30 1.46
CA GLN A 81 14.72 -6.38 2.68
C GLN A 81 13.72 -5.23 2.72
N ALA A 82 12.57 -5.43 3.37
CA ALA A 82 11.53 -4.41 3.46
C ALA A 82 11.16 -3.88 2.07
N ASN A 83 10.75 -4.80 1.21
CA ASN A 83 10.41 -4.50 -0.17
C ASN A 83 8.90 -4.22 -0.33
N ALA A 84 8.49 -3.95 -1.58
CA ALA A 84 7.10 -3.71 -1.95
C ALA A 84 6.15 -4.83 -1.50
N ASP A 85 6.59 -6.10 -1.55
CA ASP A 85 5.74 -7.24 -1.18
C ASP A 85 5.55 -7.35 0.34
N ASP A 86 6.58 -7.06 1.13
CA ASP A 86 6.45 -6.97 2.58
C ASP A 86 5.46 -5.86 2.97
N LYS A 87 5.59 -4.68 2.35
CA LYS A 87 4.66 -3.57 2.60
C LYS A 87 3.23 -3.89 2.13
N ASN A 88 3.08 -4.57 1.00
CA ASN A 88 1.78 -5.05 0.51
C ASN A 88 1.12 -6.03 1.51
N ALA A 89 1.91 -6.93 2.10
CA ALA A 89 1.42 -7.86 3.12
C ALA A 89 0.92 -7.11 4.37
N LEU A 90 1.69 -6.13 4.85
CA LEU A 90 1.25 -5.26 5.95
C LEU A 90 -0.03 -4.50 5.60
N ALA A 91 -0.06 -3.83 4.45
CA ALA A 91 -1.22 -3.06 4.00
C ALA A 91 -2.49 -3.91 3.93
N PHE A 92 -2.37 -5.16 3.47
CA PHE A 92 -3.46 -6.11 3.41
C PHE A 92 -3.95 -6.51 4.80
N VAL A 93 -3.04 -6.86 5.72
CA VAL A 93 -3.41 -7.25 7.09
C VAL A 93 -4.06 -6.09 7.84
N LEU A 94 -3.49 -4.88 7.79
CA LEU A 94 -4.08 -3.70 8.42
C LEU A 94 -5.47 -3.41 7.86
N TRP A 95 -5.66 -3.52 6.54
CA TRP A 95 -6.97 -3.35 5.92
C TRP A 95 -7.98 -4.36 6.43
N ARG A 96 -7.60 -5.65 6.57
CA ARG A 96 -8.47 -6.68 7.15
C ARG A 96 -8.83 -6.38 8.60
N LEU A 97 -7.87 -6.01 9.44
CA LEU A 97 -8.11 -5.64 10.84
C LEU A 97 -9.09 -4.46 10.95
N VAL A 98 -8.96 -3.46 10.09
CA VAL A 98 -9.89 -2.32 10.04
C VAL A 98 -11.29 -2.76 9.62
N CYS A 99 -11.40 -3.56 8.56
CA CYS A 99 -12.71 -4.00 8.05
C CYS A 99 -13.38 -5.07 8.90
N GLU A 100 -12.66 -5.73 9.80
CA GLU A 100 -13.19 -6.61 10.84
C GLU A 100 -13.44 -5.85 12.17
N HIS A 101 -13.24 -4.52 12.18
CA HIS A 101 -13.40 -3.65 13.34
C HIS A 101 -12.49 -3.99 14.53
N GLU A 102 -11.40 -4.72 14.30
CA GLU A 102 -10.37 -5.04 15.30
C GLU A 102 -9.34 -3.91 15.47
N MET A 103 -9.32 -2.95 14.54
CA MET A 103 -8.42 -1.80 14.59
C MET A 103 -9.11 -0.53 14.04
N PRO A 104 -9.03 0.62 14.72
CA PRO A 104 -9.47 1.89 14.15
C PRO A 104 -8.65 2.27 12.92
N LEU A 105 -9.30 2.87 11.90
CA LEU A 105 -8.65 3.34 10.68
C LEU A 105 -7.45 4.26 10.97
N ALA A 106 -7.62 5.20 11.91
CA ALA A 106 -6.56 6.14 12.29
C ALA A 106 -5.33 5.43 12.88
N ALA A 107 -5.53 4.33 13.63
CA ALA A 107 -4.43 3.55 14.18
C ALA A 107 -3.66 2.81 13.06
N ALA A 108 -4.38 2.23 12.09
CA ALA A 108 -3.76 1.60 10.93
C ALA A 108 -2.96 2.61 10.08
N GLN A 109 -3.53 3.79 9.82
CA GLN A 109 -2.87 4.87 9.11
C GLN A 109 -1.61 5.36 9.84
N GLN A 110 -1.69 5.50 11.17
CA GLN A 110 -0.54 5.91 11.99
C GLN A 110 0.56 4.85 11.98
N ALA A 111 0.22 3.58 12.13
CA ALA A 111 1.17 2.47 12.14
C ALA A 111 1.98 2.43 10.83
N ILE A 112 1.30 2.45 9.69
CA ILE A 112 1.97 2.36 8.38
C ILE A 112 2.69 3.64 7.98
N SER A 113 2.17 4.82 8.32
CA SER A 113 2.81 6.08 7.90
C SER A 113 4.00 6.50 8.78
N ARG A 114 4.09 6.02 10.02
CA ARG A 114 5.17 6.37 10.96
C ARG A 114 6.38 5.46 10.80
N ASN A 115 6.17 4.15 10.84
CA ASN A 115 7.24 3.15 10.73
C ASN A 115 6.65 1.84 10.23
N TRP A 116 6.45 1.75 8.91
CA TRP A 116 5.83 0.57 8.32
C TRP A 116 6.68 -0.71 8.50
N ILE A 117 8.00 -0.61 8.66
CA ILE A 117 8.86 -1.79 8.89
C ILE A 117 8.56 -2.41 10.26
N GLU A 118 8.50 -1.57 11.30
CA GLU A 118 8.09 -2.01 12.63
C GLU A 118 6.66 -2.55 12.62
N ALA A 119 5.73 -1.82 11.99
CA ALA A 119 4.34 -2.27 11.85
C ALA A 119 4.24 -3.60 11.09
N TYR A 120 5.10 -3.85 10.10
CA TYR A 120 5.18 -5.13 9.39
C TYR A 120 5.51 -6.26 10.36
N HIS A 121 6.53 -6.10 11.21
CA HIS A 121 6.88 -7.10 12.21
C HIS A 121 5.77 -7.30 13.28
N THR A 122 5.04 -6.24 13.62
CA THR A 122 3.93 -6.31 14.59
C THR A 122 2.68 -7.00 14.02
N TYR A 123 2.27 -6.65 12.79
CA TYR A 123 0.96 -7.01 12.27
C TYR A 123 1.01 -8.09 11.19
N ALA A 124 2.00 -8.07 10.30
CA ALA A 124 2.14 -9.08 9.23
C ALA A 124 2.77 -10.38 9.74
N THR A 125 2.30 -10.86 10.89
CA THR A 125 2.77 -12.10 11.52
C THR A 125 2.33 -13.32 10.71
N PRO A 126 3.02 -14.47 10.83
CA PRO A 126 2.59 -15.71 10.19
C PRO A 126 1.14 -16.08 10.50
N ALA A 127 0.69 -15.81 11.75
CA ALA A 127 -0.69 -16.07 12.17
C ALA A 127 -1.71 -15.21 11.39
N ASN A 128 -1.47 -13.90 11.27
CA ASN A 128 -2.37 -13.01 10.53
C ASN A 128 -2.34 -13.27 9.02
N LEU A 129 -1.16 -13.55 8.46
CA LEU A 129 -1.04 -13.89 7.03
C LEU A 129 -1.77 -15.19 6.71
N ALA A 130 -1.70 -16.19 7.59
CA ALA A 130 -2.45 -17.44 7.47
C ALA A 130 -3.96 -17.21 7.64
N ARG A 131 -4.37 -16.46 8.68
CA ARG A 131 -5.78 -16.12 8.97
C ARG A 131 -6.47 -15.51 7.75
N TYR A 132 -5.79 -14.62 7.05
CA TYR A 132 -6.36 -13.91 5.89
C TYR A 132 -5.99 -14.52 4.55
N HIS A 133 -5.38 -15.71 4.54
CA HIS A 133 -4.95 -16.43 3.35
C HIS A 133 -4.14 -15.55 2.38
N PHE A 134 -3.31 -14.64 2.91
CA PHE A 134 -2.49 -13.77 2.08
C PHE A 134 -1.45 -14.59 1.33
N ARG A 135 -1.44 -14.46 0.00
CA ARG A 135 -0.43 -15.07 -0.85
C ARG A 135 0.50 -13.97 -1.34
N ARG A 136 1.78 -14.07 -0.97
CA ARG A 136 2.80 -13.26 -1.62
C ARG A 136 2.78 -13.55 -3.11
N ARG A 137 3.08 -12.54 -3.92
CA ARG A 137 3.41 -12.81 -5.31
C ARG A 137 4.68 -13.65 -5.31
N GLU A 138 4.64 -14.83 -5.93
CA GLU A 138 5.87 -15.58 -6.16
C GLU A 138 6.72 -14.75 -7.13
N ASP A 139 8.01 -14.58 -6.80
CA ASP A 139 9.00 -14.04 -7.72
C ASP A 139 9.06 -14.95 -8.96
N GLY A 140 8.36 -14.55 -10.02
CA GLY A 140 8.50 -15.06 -11.38
C GLY A 140 8.62 -16.58 -11.54
N ARG A 141 7.54 -17.34 -11.35
CA ARG A 141 7.39 -18.57 -12.14
C ARG A 141 6.96 -18.19 -13.56
N LYS A 142 7.89 -18.41 -14.50
CA LYS A 142 7.60 -18.55 -15.93
C LYS A 142 6.34 -19.40 -16.12
N GLY A 143 5.39 -18.90 -16.92
CA GLY A 143 4.16 -19.61 -17.22
C GLY A 143 3.69 -19.28 -18.64
N SER A 144 4.20 -20.09 -19.57
CA SER A 144 3.82 -20.37 -20.97
C SER A 144 3.63 -19.25 -21.98
#